data_AF-A0A956J6H3-F1
#
_entry.id   AF-A0A956J6H3-F1
#
_cell.length_a   1.000
_cell.length_b   1.000
_cell.length_c   1.000
_cell.angle_alpha   90.00
_cell.angle_beta   90.00
_cell.angle_gamma   90.00
#
_symmetry.space_group_name_H-M   'P 1'
#
loop_
_entity.id
_entity.type
_entity.pdbx_description
1 polymer ?
#
loop_
_entity_poly.entity_id
_entity_poly.type
_entity_poly.pdbx_seq_one_letter_code
_entity_poly.pdbx_strand_id
1 'polypeptide(L)'
;WALPEGGDAIDGFYALGGSEWEMGDQSWSTADLTGDGRPDLVITNADGEPIMGGGDQYWWIHPNTGDGFGDVTTWGLPAGGDAIDGFYALGGSEWEVGDQSWSTVDLDGDHRLDLVITNEDGNPIAGPSWTVHHGEP
;
A
#
# COMPACT_ATOMS: atom_id res chain seq x y z
N TRP A 1 -9.12 21.44 -0.71
CA TRP A 1 -9.27 20.06 -1.17
C TRP A 1 -10.17 19.34 -0.19
N ALA A 2 -11.12 18.56 -0.68
CA ALA A 2 -11.93 17.69 0.17
C ALA A 2 -11.18 16.38 0.43
N LEU A 3 -11.19 15.92 1.68
CA LEU A 3 -10.70 14.60 2.09
C LEU A 3 -11.90 13.66 2.28
N PRO A 4 -11.75 12.36 2.00
CA PRO A 4 -12.72 11.36 2.45
C PRO A 4 -12.69 11.26 3.98
N GLU A 5 -13.70 10.59 4.54
CA GLU A 5 -13.69 10.19 5.95
C GLU A 5 -12.70 9.04 6.15
N GLY A 6 -11.90 9.08 7.22
CA GLY A 6 -10.87 8.09 7.52
C GLY A 6 -9.60 8.71 8.10
N GLY A 7 -8.52 7.93 8.10
CA GLY A 7 -7.24 8.25 8.73
C GLY A 7 -7.21 7.82 10.21
N ASP A 8 -6.54 8.60 11.03
CA ASP A 8 -6.58 8.45 12.49
C ASP A 8 -8.01 8.68 13.02
N ALA A 9 -8.46 7.88 13.99
CA ALA A 9 -9.83 7.92 14.49
C ALA A 9 -10.22 9.28 15.11
N ILE A 10 -9.26 10.09 15.52
CA ILE A 10 -9.46 11.40 16.14
C ILE A 10 -9.08 12.53 15.18
N ASP A 11 -7.90 12.42 14.56
CA ASP A 11 -7.27 13.49 13.80
C ASP A 11 -7.46 13.36 12.27
N GLY A 12 -7.97 12.22 11.81
CA GLY A 12 -8.15 11.90 10.40
C GLY A 12 -6.84 11.85 9.62
N PHE A 13 -6.87 12.23 8.34
CA PHE A 13 -5.66 12.33 7.50
C PHE A 13 -4.84 13.58 7.83
N TYR A 14 -4.13 13.56 8.96
CA TYR A 14 -3.39 14.72 9.49
C TYR A 14 -2.03 14.96 8.82
N ALA A 15 -1.55 14.00 8.02
CA ALA A 15 -0.25 14.05 7.32
C ALA A 15 -0.33 13.32 5.96
N LEU A 16 0.73 13.45 5.15
CA LEU A 16 0.85 12.72 3.87
C LEU A 16 1.01 11.22 4.04
N GLY A 17 1.25 10.76 5.26
CA GLY A 17 1.18 9.37 5.63
C GLY A 17 1.02 9.25 7.14
N GLY A 18 0.44 8.13 7.54
CA GLY A 18 0.20 7.78 8.93
C GLY A 18 0.15 6.26 9.05
N SER A 19 0.39 5.78 10.26
CA SER A 19 0.28 4.36 10.58
C SER A 19 -0.77 4.19 11.65
N GLU A 20 -1.47 3.08 11.59
CA GLU A 20 -2.42 2.69 12.62
C GLU A 20 -1.72 2.42 13.96
N TRP A 21 -2.37 2.82 15.05
CA TRP A 21 -1.90 2.51 16.41
C TRP A 21 -3.03 1.95 17.28
N GLU A 22 -4.29 2.27 16.95
CA GLU A 22 -5.48 1.84 17.67
C GLU A 22 -6.59 1.33 16.74
N MET A 23 -7.57 0.61 17.30
CA MET A 23 -8.74 0.13 16.56
C MET A 23 -9.56 1.32 16.07
N GLY A 24 -9.91 1.35 14.78
CA GLY A 24 -10.55 2.49 14.12
C GLY A 24 -9.58 3.40 13.35
N ASP A 25 -8.26 3.24 13.53
CA ASP A 25 -7.27 3.94 12.72
C ASP A 25 -7.06 3.23 11.36
N GLN A 26 -6.48 3.99 10.44
CA GLN A 26 -6.00 3.50 9.16
C GLN A 26 -4.49 3.74 9.05
N SER A 27 -3.80 2.88 8.31
CA SER A 27 -2.49 3.22 7.76
C SER A 27 -2.68 3.82 6.37
N TRP A 28 -2.02 4.94 6.09
CA TRP A 28 -2.15 5.62 4.80
C TRP A 28 -0.84 6.23 4.31
N SER A 29 -0.80 6.45 3.00
CA SER A 29 0.24 7.21 2.33
C SER A 29 -0.32 7.99 1.15
N THR A 30 0.47 8.88 0.57
CA THR A 30 0.16 9.51 -0.71
C THR A 30 1.16 9.11 -1.78
N ALA A 31 0.69 8.53 -2.88
CA ALA A 31 1.49 8.12 -4.02
C ALA A 31 0.64 8.08 -5.28
N ASP A 32 1.26 8.24 -6.45
CA ASP A 32 0.58 8.13 -7.74
C ASP A 32 0.43 6.66 -8.13
N LEU A 33 -0.74 6.08 -7.86
CA LEU A 33 -1.05 4.70 -8.25
C LEU A 33 -1.94 4.62 -9.48
N THR A 34 -2.62 5.72 -9.81
CA THR A 34 -3.42 5.83 -11.02
C THR A 34 -2.58 6.10 -12.28
N GLY A 35 -1.34 6.56 -12.09
CA GLY A 35 -0.38 6.88 -13.16
C GLY A 35 -0.71 8.16 -13.92
N ASP A 36 -1.46 9.07 -13.29
CA ASP A 36 -1.91 10.31 -13.91
C ASP A 36 -0.98 11.51 -13.61
N GLY A 37 0.09 11.29 -12.87
CA GLY A 37 1.08 12.27 -12.44
C GLY A 37 0.68 13.02 -11.16
N ARG A 38 -0.41 12.65 -10.49
CA ARG A 38 -0.86 13.26 -9.22
C ARG A 38 -0.84 12.22 -8.09
N PRO A 39 -0.40 12.60 -6.88
CA PRO A 39 -0.40 11.67 -5.76
C PRO A 39 -1.83 11.40 -5.27
N ASP A 40 -2.24 10.15 -5.32
CA ASP A 40 -3.49 9.64 -4.75
C ASP A 40 -3.38 9.47 -3.24
N LEU A 41 -4.52 9.33 -2.56
CA LEU A 41 -4.56 8.92 -1.15
C LEU A 41 -4.74 7.41 -1.10
N VAL A 42 -3.87 6.72 -0.37
CA VAL A 42 -3.76 5.27 -0.36
C VAL A 42 -3.94 4.79 1.06
N ILE A 43 -4.93 3.96 1.31
CA ILE A 43 -5.15 3.33 2.60
C ILE A 43 -4.67 1.89 2.47
N THR A 44 -3.66 1.54 3.26
CA THR A 44 -2.93 0.28 3.14
C THR A 44 -3.43 -0.77 4.12
N ASN A 45 -3.77 -0.35 5.35
CA ASN A 45 -4.41 -1.15 6.39
C ASN A 45 -5.57 -0.39 7.03
N ALA A 46 -6.48 -1.13 7.67
CA ALA A 46 -7.56 -0.57 8.47
C ALA A 46 -7.84 -1.45 9.69
N ASP A 47 -8.14 -0.82 10.83
CA ASP A 47 -8.48 -1.50 12.08
C ASP A 47 -7.37 -2.42 12.62
N GLY A 48 -6.10 -2.16 12.31
CA GLY A 48 -4.97 -2.98 12.75
C GLY A 48 -4.69 -4.20 11.87
N GLU A 49 -5.31 -4.28 10.69
CA GLU A 49 -5.25 -5.47 9.84
C GLU A 49 -5.16 -5.12 8.35
N PRO A 50 -4.59 -6.02 7.53
CA PRO A 50 -4.66 -5.90 6.07
C PRO A 50 -6.10 -5.82 5.57
N ILE A 51 -6.34 -5.00 4.55
CA ILE A 51 -7.66 -4.92 3.94
C ILE A 51 -7.85 -6.11 2.99
N MET A 52 -8.84 -6.97 3.29
CA MET A 52 -9.06 -8.24 2.58
C MET A 52 -10.37 -8.29 1.79
N GLY A 53 -10.42 -9.13 0.75
CA GLY A 53 -11.65 -9.44 0.03
C GLY A 53 -11.47 -10.51 -1.03
N GLY A 54 -12.42 -11.45 -1.10
CA GLY A 54 -12.30 -12.61 -1.99
C GLY A 54 -11.19 -13.61 -1.60
N GLY A 55 -10.48 -13.37 -0.50
CA GLY A 55 -9.32 -14.16 -0.05
C GLY A 55 -7.97 -13.49 -0.31
N ASP A 56 -7.96 -12.39 -1.07
CA ASP A 56 -6.76 -11.63 -1.41
C ASP A 56 -6.75 -10.30 -0.64
N GLN A 57 -5.55 -9.74 -0.46
CA GLN A 57 -5.38 -8.42 0.14
C GLN A 57 -5.42 -7.34 -0.95
N TYR A 58 -5.77 -6.11 -0.58
CA TYR A 58 -5.72 -4.97 -1.49
C TYR A 58 -5.54 -3.66 -0.72
N TRP A 59 -5.18 -2.60 -1.43
CA TRP A 59 -5.24 -1.23 -0.89
C TRP A 59 -6.44 -0.48 -1.44
N TRP A 60 -7.00 0.42 -0.64
CA TRP A 60 -7.93 1.42 -1.15
C TRP A 60 -7.19 2.62 -1.72
N ILE A 61 -7.58 3.03 -2.91
CA ILE A 61 -7.05 4.20 -3.58
C ILE A 61 -8.18 5.20 -3.71
N HIS A 62 -7.96 6.39 -3.20
CA HIS A 62 -8.80 7.56 -3.42
C HIS A 62 -8.09 8.42 -4.47
N PRO A 63 -8.54 8.42 -5.74
CA PRO A 63 -7.84 9.09 -6.83
C PRO A 63 -7.81 10.60 -6.66
N ASN A 64 -6.69 11.21 -7.03
CA ASN A 64 -6.54 12.65 -7.00
C ASN A 64 -7.23 13.32 -8.20
N THR A 65 -8.25 14.13 -7.90
CA THR A 65 -9.05 14.83 -8.93
C THR A 65 -8.57 16.25 -9.25
N GLY A 66 -7.55 16.75 -8.55
CA GLY A 66 -7.03 18.12 -8.67
C GLY A 66 -7.69 19.14 -7.75
N ASP A 67 -8.89 18.86 -7.22
CA ASP A 67 -9.59 19.70 -6.22
C ASP A 67 -9.95 18.93 -4.93
N GLY A 68 -9.54 17.67 -4.84
CA GLY A 68 -9.83 16.73 -3.75
C GLY A 68 -9.62 15.29 -4.20
N PHE A 69 -10.20 14.36 -3.46
CA PHE A 69 -10.13 12.94 -3.79
C PHE A 69 -11.47 12.37 -4.25
N GLY A 70 -11.43 11.45 -5.22
CA GLY A 70 -12.59 10.80 -5.81
C GLY A 70 -13.07 9.56 -5.06
N ASP A 71 -14.01 8.87 -5.69
CA ASP A 71 -14.54 7.58 -5.22
C ASP A 71 -13.43 6.53 -5.12
N VAL A 72 -13.54 5.65 -4.12
CA VAL A 72 -12.54 4.63 -3.84
C VAL A 72 -12.46 3.60 -4.97
N THR A 73 -11.23 3.27 -5.37
CA THR A 73 -10.88 2.09 -6.17
C THR A 73 -9.96 1.19 -5.35
N THR A 74 -9.65 0.00 -5.87
CA THR A 74 -8.80 -0.99 -5.17
C THR A 74 -7.61 -1.40 -6.02
N TRP A 75 -6.44 -1.52 -5.41
CA TRP A 75 -5.30 -2.22 -6.02
C TRP A 75 -5.13 -3.58 -5.37
N GLY A 76 -5.37 -4.64 -6.14
CA GLY A 76 -5.19 -6.02 -5.70
C GLY A 76 -3.72 -6.35 -5.50
N LEU A 77 -3.42 -7.02 -4.39
CA LEU A 77 -2.07 -7.39 -4.01
C LEU A 77 -1.98 -8.91 -3.82
N PRO A 78 -0.80 -9.51 -4.05
CA PRO A 78 -0.57 -10.90 -3.69
C PRO A 78 -0.63 -11.09 -2.17
N ALA A 79 -0.71 -12.34 -1.72
CA ALA A 79 -0.43 -12.65 -0.32
C ALA A 79 1.07 -12.45 -0.03
N GLY A 80 1.41 -11.79 1.08
CA GLY A 80 2.80 -11.54 1.48
C GLY A 80 2.93 -10.28 2.32
N GLY A 81 4.15 -9.73 2.37
CA GLY A 81 4.51 -8.56 3.18
C GLY A 81 4.98 -8.94 4.58
N ASP A 82 4.62 -8.15 5.57
CA ASP A 82 4.77 -8.51 6.99
C ASP A 82 3.91 -9.73 7.32
N ALA A 83 4.39 -10.61 8.19
CA ALA A 83 3.70 -11.87 8.51
C ALA A 83 2.32 -11.66 9.16
N ILE A 84 2.07 -10.49 9.75
CA ILE A 84 0.81 -10.11 10.41
C ILE A 84 0.13 -9.01 9.58
N ASP A 85 0.86 -7.95 9.28
CA ASP A 85 0.29 -6.70 8.74
C ASP A 85 0.30 -6.65 7.20
N GLY A 86 0.82 -7.70 6.55
CA GLY A 86 0.93 -7.79 5.10
C GLY A 86 1.73 -6.63 4.48
N PHE A 87 1.42 -6.25 3.25
CA PHE A 87 1.93 -5.02 2.64
C PHE A 87 1.31 -3.75 3.29
N TYR A 88 1.69 -3.44 4.53
CA TYR A 88 1.10 -2.34 5.32
C TYR A 88 1.52 -0.92 4.89
N ALA A 89 2.45 -0.79 3.94
CA ALA A 89 2.98 0.49 3.47
C ALA A 89 3.52 0.38 2.03
N LEU A 90 3.83 1.54 1.41
CA LEU A 90 4.51 1.62 0.12
C LEU A 90 5.90 0.94 0.09
N GLY A 91 6.45 0.64 1.26
CA GLY A 91 7.65 -0.17 1.38
C GLY A 91 7.79 -0.70 2.80
N GLY A 92 8.40 -1.87 2.91
CA GLY A 92 8.63 -2.56 4.18
C GLY A 92 9.96 -3.28 4.15
N SER A 93 10.48 -3.58 5.33
CA SER A 93 11.72 -4.32 5.51
C SER A 93 11.44 -5.50 6.41
N GLU A 94 12.10 -6.61 6.12
CA GLU A 94 12.01 -7.81 6.92
C GLU A 94 12.66 -7.59 8.29
N TRP A 95 11.96 -7.98 9.35
CA TRP A 95 12.50 -7.98 10.72
C TRP A 95 12.46 -9.37 11.36
N GLU A 96 11.46 -10.18 11.00
CA GLU A 96 11.25 -11.52 11.53
C GLU A 96 11.10 -12.59 10.42
N VAL A 97 11.20 -13.86 10.82
CA VAL A 97 11.02 -14.98 9.89
C VAL A 97 9.56 -15.00 9.40
N GLY A 98 9.38 -14.92 8.09
CA GLY A 98 8.08 -14.87 7.44
C GLY A 98 7.74 -13.49 6.90
N ASP A 99 8.49 -12.44 7.26
CA ASP A 99 8.36 -11.13 6.66
C ASP A 99 9.06 -11.07 5.31
N GLN A 100 8.57 -10.18 4.46
CA GLN A 100 9.18 -9.83 3.18
C GLN A 100 9.75 -8.41 3.24
N SER A 101 10.73 -8.13 2.39
CA SER A 101 11.15 -6.74 2.11
C SER A 101 10.59 -6.32 0.76
N TRP A 102 9.94 -5.16 0.69
CA TRP A 102 9.31 -4.68 -0.54
C TRP A 102 9.43 -3.17 -0.72
N SER A 103 9.22 -2.73 -1.95
CA SER A 103 9.03 -1.32 -2.30
C SER A 103 8.05 -1.22 -3.45
N THR A 104 7.30 -0.12 -3.51
CA THR A 104 6.54 0.24 -4.69
C THR A 104 7.35 1.18 -5.59
N VAL A 105 7.49 0.85 -6.87
CA VAL A 105 8.24 1.64 -7.86
C VAL A 105 7.72 1.36 -9.26
N ASP A 106 7.63 2.38 -10.11
CA ASP A 106 7.40 2.19 -11.54
C ASP A 106 8.66 1.59 -12.19
N LEU A 107 8.62 0.29 -12.49
CA LEU A 107 9.78 -0.45 -12.98
C LEU A 107 9.73 -0.66 -14.51
N ASP A 108 8.55 -0.61 -15.10
CA ASP A 108 8.34 -0.83 -16.53
C ASP A 108 8.13 0.46 -17.35
N GLY A 109 8.00 1.60 -16.67
CA GLY A 109 7.88 2.94 -17.26
C GLY A 109 6.47 3.27 -17.73
N ASP A 110 5.44 2.59 -17.20
CA ASP A 110 4.04 2.86 -17.53
C ASP A 110 3.41 3.97 -16.68
N HIS A 111 4.20 4.58 -15.79
CA HIS A 111 3.84 5.62 -14.83
C HIS A 111 2.97 5.17 -13.65
N ARG A 112 2.69 3.87 -13.51
CA ARG A 112 2.07 3.31 -12.31
C ARG A 112 3.12 2.62 -11.45
N LEU A 113 2.88 2.57 -10.15
CA LEU A 113 3.78 1.87 -9.26
C LEU A 113 3.55 0.35 -9.36
N ASP A 114 4.65 -0.40 -9.46
CA ASP A 114 4.68 -1.84 -9.28
C ASP A 114 5.02 -2.18 -7.84
N LEU A 115 4.46 -3.25 -7.28
CA LEU A 115 4.94 -3.85 -6.03
C LEU A 115 6.12 -4.77 -6.34
N VAL A 116 7.27 -4.47 -5.73
CA VAL A 116 8.51 -5.23 -5.92
C VAL A 116 8.92 -5.87 -4.59
N ILE A 117 8.85 -7.21 -4.54
CA ILE A 117 9.33 -8.01 -3.42
C ILE A 117 10.81 -8.31 -3.66
N THR A 118 11.65 -7.86 -2.73
CA THR A 118 13.11 -7.86 -2.82
C THR A 118 13.79 -8.85 -1.87
N ASN A 119 13.06 -9.36 -0.88
CA ASN A 119 13.47 -10.49 -0.04
C ASN A 119 12.26 -11.32 0.40
N GLU A 120 12.45 -12.63 0.56
CA GLU A 120 11.42 -13.58 1.02
C GLU A 120 11.96 -14.45 2.17
N ASP A 121 11.22 -14.55 3.28
CA ASP A 121 11.42 -15.53 4.37
C ASP A 121 12.83 -15.55 5.00
N GLY A 122 13.51 -14.41 5.10
CA GLY A 122 14.84 -14.30 5.68
C GLY A 122 15.94 -15.11 5.01
N ASN A 123 15.66 -15.62 3.80
CA ASN A 123 16.68 -16.17 2.92
C ASN A 123 16.84 -15.23 1.73
N PRO A 124 18.07 -14.84 1.37
CA PRO A 124 18.27 -14.19 0.09
C PRO A 124 17.64 -15.07 -0.98
N ILE A 125 16.76 -14.46 -1.79
CA ILE A 125 16.04 -15.08 -2.90
C ILE A 125 16.98 -16.05 -3.61
N ALA A 126 16.50 -17.26 -3.93
CA ALA A 126 17.31 -18.33 -4.52
C ALA A 126 17.85 -17.93 -5.91
N GLY A 127 18.90 -17.11 -5.93
CA GLY A 127 19.36 -16.34 -7.10
C GLY A 127 18.92 -14.86 -7.05
N PRO A 128 19.66 -13.92 -7.67
CA PRO A 128 19.31 -12.51 -7.66
C PRO A 128 18.12 -12.22 -8.58
N SER A 129 16.91 -12.46 -8.10
CA SER A 129 15.66 -12.08 -8.77
C SER A 129 14.80 -11.30 -7.80
N TRP A 130 14.02 -10.35 -8.30
CA TRP A 130 12.92 -9.72 -7.56
C TRP A 130 11.60 -10.24 -8.12
N THR A 131 10.59 -10.39 -7.27
CA THR A 131 9.22 -10.67 -7.71
C THR A 131 8.51 -9.34 -7.93
N VAL A 132 7.91 -9.14 -9.11
CA VAL A 132 7.26 -7.88 -9.50
C VAL A 132 5.79 -8.14 -9.78
N HIS A 133 4.93 -7.34 -9.15
CA HIS A 133 3.49 -7.32 -9.37
C HIS A 133 3.10 -5.95 -9.94
N HIS A 134 2.62 -5.95 -11.17
CA HIS A 134 2.33 -4.72 -11.89
C HIS A 134 1.12 -3.97 -11.31
N GLY A 135 1.16 -2.64 -11.40
CA GLY A 135 0.00 -1.80 -11.11
C GLY A 135 -1.21 -2.17 -11.98
N GLU A 136 -2.41 -2.17 -11.40
CA GLU A 136 -3.65 -2.39 -12.15
C GLU A 136 -4.00 -1.16 -13.03
N PRO A 137 -4.64 -1.34 -14.20
CA PRO A 137 -5.04 -0.25 -15.10
C PRO A 137 -6.26 0.57 -14.65
#